data_AF-A0A7W4GX64-F1
#
_entry.id   AF-A0A7W4GX64-F1
#
_cell.length_a   1.000
_cell.length_b   1.000
_cell.length_c   1.000
_cell.angle_alpha   90.00
_cell.angle_beta   90.00
_cell.angle_gamma   90.00
#
_symmetry.space_group_name_H-M   'P 1'
#
loop_
_entity.id
_entity.type
_entity.pdbx_description
1 polymer ?
#
loop_
_entity_poly.entity_id
_entity_poly.type
_entity_poly.pdbx_seq_one_letter_code
_entity_poly.pdbx_strand_id
1 'polypeptide(L)'
;MPTFFADRLEPLPVPGIADATRGTVHDPVWFLTRQWQLGEFQGENASTPVKVEAVTTARAIVHTDSGQALQVVPPEVLVESEIDDWWTIGRRLRLGAVIAANLGLGVDPRWVIADPPPPYDLVDPAWDGLKMLKGGLVVAPGILPEVPPDPQPAWVEDELIYERDDAFLADGVRLHLRRHRGGRLDWYSVDADVPADLPPAEPDGILRRVVPARLEYPGMPRRGVWEIEDAQADLAAMAPDAVHTATQIMLALYASHRDEWFDVPIPTPTGRILRIVRFTVTDSFGDVYMAERNPDGVHSGPHGLHPPVDAVPVPDSWLAGGVLPWGLFHTRNLESGDLVLVQTVDRPLEGQVVERVQFGVDDESNLVWAVERRLDGRATSPTSPEGGGALIPPRPSDQTAGQAYDYVPGVGTESHWIPYTMSEPGQPRELVQRRLVDLSRFPAVSVGDAKAAVLTGDRRRLVESVIPLDGLEVERRWVLVRDAVGEPHLWIQRQRRPLTSPPARTLRFDVAAPTDPR
;
A
#
# COMPACT_ATOMS: atom_id res chain seq x y z
N MET A 1 46.64 -0.29 -31.08
CA MET A 1 46.34 -1.68 -31.47
C MET A 1 45.51 -2.29 -30.37
N PRO A 2 44.19 -2.54 -30.55
CA PRO A 2 43.44 -3.32 -29.60
C PRO A 2 43.58 -4.81 -29.92
N THR A 3 43.92 -5.55 -28.87
CA THR A 3 44.14 -6.98 -28.81
C THR A 3 42.83 -7.74 -29.00
N PHE A 4 42.93 -8.88 -29.67
CA PHE A 4 41.82 -9.74 -30.09
C PHE A 4 41.06 -10.41 -28.93
N PHE A 5 39.74 -10.51 -29.12
CA PHE A 5 38.76 -11.50 -28.67
C PHE A 5 39.22 -12.61 -27.72
N ALA A 6 38.61 -12.66 -26.53
CA ALA A 6 38.48 -13.89 -25.75
C ALA A 6 37.19 -14.59 -26.19
N ASP A 7 37.29 -15.42 -27.24
CA ASP A 7 36.21 -16.34 -27.59
C ASP A 7 36.15 -17.41 -26.49
N ARG A 8 35.11 -17.31 -25.66
CA ARG A 8 34.67 -18.42 -24.81
C ARG A 8 34.32 -19.57 -25.74
N LEU A 9 35.05 -20.68 -25.62
CA LEU A 9 34.72 -21.94 -26.26
C LEU A 9 33.37 -22.42 -25.72
N GLU A 10 32.28 -22.19 -26.45
CA GLU A 10 31.04 -22.92 -26.24
C GLU A 10 31.19 -24.31 -26.88
N PRO A 11 30.77 -25.39 -26.20
CA PRO A 11 30.70 -26.70 -26.81
C PRO A 11 29.60 -26.68 -27.87
N LEU A 12 29.98 -26.50 -29.14
CA LEU A 12 29.09 -26.73 -30.28
C LEU A 12 28.83 -28.24 -30.39
N PRO A 13 27.58 -28.72 -30.24
CA PRO A 13 27.29 -30.13 -30.45
C PRO A 13 27.44 -30.50 -31.93
N VAL A 14 28.21 -31.56 -32.17
CA VAL A 14 28.46 -32.24 -33.46
C VAL A 14 27.14 -32.90 -33.94
N PRO A 15 26.89 -33.11 -35.25
CA PRO A 15 25.55 -33.16 -35.82
C PRO A 15 24.76 -34.37 -35.34
N GLY A 16 23.56 -34.07 -34.82
CA GLY A 16 22.59 -35.06 -34.41
C GLY A 16 21.77 -34.60 -33.21
N ILE A 17 21.24 -33.37 -33.20
CA ILE A 17 20.25 -32.96 -32.19
C ILE A 17 19.11 -33.99 -32.13
N ALA A 18 18.82 -34.68 -33.23
CA ALA A 18 17.88 -35.80 -33.27
C ALA A 18 18.11 -36.86 -32.17
N ASP A 19 19.35 -37.20 -31.81
CA ASP A 19 19.63 -38.13 -30.71
C ASP A 19 19.45 -37.48 -29.33
N ALA A 20 19.82 -36.21 -29.18
CA ALA A 20 19.62 -35.47 -27.93
C ALA A 20 18.14 -35.10 -27.68
N THR A 21 17.34 -34.92 -28.73
CA THR A 21 15.90 -34.63 -28.66
C THR A 21 15.03 -35.88 -28.76
N ARG A 22 15.62 -37.07 -28.91
CA ARG A 22 14.87 -38.30 -29.10
C ARG A 22 14.04 -38.69 -27.88
N GLY A 23 14.34 -38.12 -26.71
CA GLY A 23 13.63 -38.43 -25.46
C GLY A 23 13.56 -39.94 -25.22
N THR A 24 14.64 -40.67 -25.53
CA THR A 24 14.64 -42.14 -25.58
C THR A 24 14.33 -42.70 -24.20
N VAL A 25 13.12 -43.26 -24.08
CA VAL A 25 12.67 -43.93 -22.86
C VAL A 25 13.34 -45.30 -22.80
N HIS A 26 14.44 -45.39 -22.07
CA HIS A 26 15.23 -46.63 -21.94
C HIS A 26 14.53 -47.71 -21.11
N ASP A 27 13.64 -47.32 -20.21
CA ASP A 27 12.85 -48.24 -19.39
C ASP A 27 11.39 -47.77 -19.28
N PRO A 28 10.57 -48.03 -20.30
CA PRO A 28 9.15 -47.69 -20.25
C PRO A 28 8.43 -48.43 -19.11
N VAL A 29 8.91 -49.61 -18.72
CA VAL A 29 8.34 -50.41 -17.64
C VAL A 29 8.57 -49.72 -16.30
N TRP A 30 9.73 -49.11 -16.07
CA TRP A 30 9.98 -48.31 -14.88
C TRP A 30 9.03 -47.12 -14.77
N PHE A 31 8.81 -46.37 -15.87
CA PHE A 31 7.85 -45.25 -15.88
C PHE A 31 6.42 -45.72 -15.58
N LEU A 32 5.96 -46.80 -16.22
CA LEU A 32 4.64 -47.38 -15.96
C LEU A 32 4.54 -47.90 -14.51
N THR A 33 5.60 -48.53 -13.98
CA THR A 33 5.63 -49.01 -12.59
C THR A 33 5.63 -47.86 -11.61
N ARG A 34 6.26 -46.73 -11.95
CA ARG A 34 6.24 -45.51 -11.15
C ARG A 34 4.86 -44.86 -11.17
N GLN A 35 4.20 -44.80 -12.32
CA GLN A 35 2.79 -44.40 -12.45
C GLN A 35 1.86 -45.28 -11.62
N TRP A 36 2.06 -46.61 -11.66
CA TRP A 36 1.33 -47.54 -10.80
C TRP A 36 1.57 -47.28 -9.31
N GLN A 37 2.81 -47.04 -8.89
CA GLN A 37 3.17 -46.78 -7.50
C GLN A 37 2.63 -45.44 -6.97
N LEU A 38 2.59 -44.41 -7.83
CA LEU A 38 1.99 -43.11 -7.53
C LEU A 38 0.46 -43.14 -7.62
N GLY A 39 -0.13 -44.28 -7.99
CA GLY A 39 -1.57 -44.46 -8.08
C GLY A 39 -2.21 -43.89 -9.35
N GLU A 40 -1.44 -43.46 -10.36
CA GLU A 40 -1.96 -42.91 -11.62
C GLU A 40 -2.86 -43.89 -12.38
N PHE A 41 -2.60 -45.20 -12.27
CA PHE A 41 -3.45 -46.25 -12.87
C PHE A 41 -4.64 -46.64 -12.01
N GLN A 42 -4.73 -46.13 -10.78
CA GLN A 42 -6.01 -46.09 -10.09
C GLN A 42 -6.79 -44.95 -10.74
N GLY A 43 -7.41 -45.26 -11.87
CA GLY A 43 -8.38 -44.38 -12.50
C GLY A 43 -9.58 -44.31 -11.58
N GLU A 44 -9.63 -43.29 -10.73
CA GLU A 44 -10.90 -42.89 -10.15
C GLU A 44 -11.73 -42.29 -11.28
N ASN A 45 -13.01 -42.63 -11.34
CA ASN A 45 -13.96 -41.97 -12.24
C ASN A 45 -14.23 -40.57 -11.71
N ALA A 46 -13.21 -39.71 -11.76
CA ALA A 46 -13.23 -38.36 -11.22
C ALA A 46 -14.11 -37.51 -12.13
N SER A 47 -15.22 -37.04 -11.58
CA SER A 47 -16.10 -36.14 -12.30
C SER A 47 -15.46 -34.76 -12.41
N THR A 48 -15.82 -33.99 -13.43
CA THR A 48 -15.35 -32.62 -13.61
C THR A 48 -16.53 -31.67 -13.46
N PRO A 49 -16.41 -30.56 -12.71
CA PRO A 49 -17.47 -29.58 -12.63
C PRO A 49 -17.67 -28.92 -13.99
N VAL A 50 -18.88 -29.03 -14.55
CA VAL A 50 -19.24 -28.49 -15.88
C VAL A 50 -20.16 -27.28 -15.79
N LYS A 51 -20.74 -27.04 -14.61
CA LYS A 51 -21.65 -25.93 -14.36
C LYS A 51 -21.59 -25.52 -12.91
N VAL A 52 -21.54 -24.21 -12.68
CA VAL A 52 -21.70 -23.61 -11.36
C VAL A 52 -22.85 -22.60 -11.37
N GLU A 53 -23.62 -22.63 -10.31
CA GLU A 53 -24.64 -21.64 -9.99
C GLU A 53 -24.35 -21.06 -8.61
N ALA A 54 -24.40 -19.74 -8.50
CA ALA A 54 -24.19 -19.05 -7.23
C ALA A 54 -25.30 -18.03 -6.99
N VAL A 55 -25.69 -17.87 -5.73
CA VAL A 55 -26.60 -16.81 -5.29
C VAL A 55 -25.82 -15.90 -4.36
N THR A 56 -25.83 -14.62 -4.67
CA THR A 56 -25.09 -13.61 -3.92
C THR A 56 -26.03 -12.55 -3.35
N THR A 57 -25.67 -12.04 -2.18
CA THR A 57 -26.25 -10.82 -1.60
C THR A 57 -25.14 -9.78 -1.50
N ALA A 58 -25.49 -8.50 -1.58
CA ALA A 58 -24.50 -7.43 -1.49
C ALA A 58 -25.04 -6.18 -0.82
N ARG A 59 -24.17 -5.48 -0.08
CA ARG A 59 -24.44 -4.14 0.47
C ARG A 59 -23.53 -3.14 -0.22
N ALA A 60 -24.10 -2.08 -0.79
CA ALA A 60 -23.30 -1.01 -1.40
C ALA A 60 -22.58 -0.20 -0.31
N ILE A 61 -21.30 0.06 -0.51
CA ILE A 61 -20.49 0.86 0.41
C ILE A 61 -20.48 2.33 -0.08
N VAL A 62 -20.73 3.26 0.83
CA VAL A 62 -20.64 4.71 0.61
C VAL A 62 -19.68 5.34 1.61
N HIS A 63 -19.01 6.44 1.23
CA HIS A 63 -18.23 7.24 2.15
C HIS A 63 -19.15 8.10 3.02
N THR A 64 -18.97 8.03 4.34
CA THR A 64 -19.93 8.53 5.33
C THR A 64 -20.20 10.03 5.21
N ASP A 65 -19.17 10.86 5.02
CA ASP A 65 -19.35 12.32 4.96
C ASP A 65 -19.95 12.78 3.63
N SER A 66 -19.44 12.21 2.53
CA SER A 66 -19.77 12.68 1.19
C SER A 66 -21.02 12.02 0.60
N GLY A 67 -21.42 10.85 1.13
CA GLY A 67 -22.42 9.97 0.53
C GLY A 67 -22.00 9.35 -0.82
N GLN A 68 -20.77 9.57 -1.29
CA GLN A 68 -20.30 9.03 -2.57
C GLN A 68 -20.13 7.51 -2.49
N ALA A 69 -20.63 6.81 -3.51
CA ALA A 69 -20.52 5.37 -3.61
C ALA A 69 -19.12 4.95 -4.02
N LEU A 70 -18.57 3.94 -3.33
CA LEU A 70 -17.26 3.34 -3.62
C LEU A 70 -17.24 2.52 -4.92
N GLN A 71 -18.40 2.36 -5.57
CA GLN A 71 -18.48 1.78 -6.92
C GLN A 71 -18.12 2.80 -8.00
N VAL A 72 -18.20 4.10 -7.65
CA VAL A 72 -17.92 5.21 -8.55
C VAL A 72 -16.56 5.77 -8.24
N VAL A 73 -16.40 6.31 -7.02
CA VAL A 73 -15.19 7.03 -6.60
C VAL A 73 -14.28 6.08 -5.82
N PRO A 74 -13.01 5.93 -6.21
CA PRO A 74 -12.05 5.13 -5.46
C PRO A 74 -11.93 5.57 -3.99
N PRO A 75 -11.85 4.64 -3.04
CA PRO A 75 -11.81 4.96 -1.62
C PRO A 75 -10.56 5.75 -1.23
N GLU A 76 -9.43 5.58 -1.94
CA GLU A 76 -8.21 6.37 -1.70
C GLU A 76 -8.48 7.87 -1.85
N VAL A 77 -9.26 8.26 -2.86
CA VAL A 77 -9.65 9.68 -3.06
C VAL A 77 -10.45 10.17 -1.86
N LEU A 78 -11.36 9.35 -1.34
CA LEU A 78 -12.30 9.75 -0.29
C LEU A 78 -11.62 9.89 1.08
N VAL A 79 -10.60 9.08 1.36
CA VAL A 79 -9.92 9.07 2.67
C VAL A 79 -8.60 9.83 2.68
N GLU A 80 -7.90 9.92 1.55
CA GLU A 80 -6.59 10.58 1.48
C GLU A 80 -6.67 12.06 1.10
N SER A 81 -7.76 12.50 0.45
CA SER A 81 -7.93 13.90 0.03
C SER A 81 -8.22 14.81 1.21
N GLU A 82 -7.48 15.91 1.32
CA GLU A 82 -7.84 17.02 2.20
C GLU A 82 -8.54 18.13 1.41
N ILE A 83 -9.38 18.93 2.08
CA ILE A 83 -10.08 20.05 1.42
C ILE A 83 -9.12 21.01 0.74
N ASP A 84 -7.94 21.24 1.32
CA ASP A 84 -6.91 22.11 0.77
C ASP A 84 -6.34 21.57 -0.55
N ASP A 85 -6.28 20.25 -0.73
CA ASP A 85 -5.76 19.62 -1.95
C ASP A 85 -6.69 19.84 -3.15
N TRP A 86 -7.99 20.02 -2.89
CA TRP A 86 -8.95 20.36 -3.93
C TRP A 86 -8.67 21.74 -4.55
N TRP A 87 -8.09 22.67 -3.79
CA TRP A 87 -7.78 24.04 -4.22
C TRP A 87 -6.51 24.12 -5.09
N THR A 88 -6.58 23.55 -6.29
CA THR A 88 -5.54 23.74 -7.31
C THR A 88 -5.35 25.22 -7.63
N ILE A 89 -4.16 25.62 -8.10
CA ILE A 89 -3.90 27.03 -8.46
C ILE A 89 -4.99 27.60 -9.38
N GLY A 90 -5.43 26.85 -10.39
CA GLY A 90 -6.50 27.28 -11.29
C GLY A 90 -7.85 27.49 -10.59
N ARG A 91 -8.25 26.61 -9.64
CA ARG A 91 -9.46 26.80 -8.84
C ARG A 91 -9.34 27.98 -7.89
N ARG A 92 -8.19 28.16 -7.23
CA ARG A 92 -7.91 29.32 -6.37
C ARG A 92 -8.11 30.62 -7.14
N LEU A 93 -7.56 30.73 -8.35
CA LEU A 93 -7.66 31.92 -9.19
C LEU A 93 -9.08 32.15 -9.73
N ARG A 94 -9.69 31.11 -10.32
CA ARG A 94 -11.03 31.20 -10.90
C ARG A 94 -12.07 31.55 -9.83
N LEU A 95 -12.08 30.84 -8.72
CA LEU A 95 -13.05 31.08 -7.65
C LEU A 95 -12.76 32.36 -6.88
N GLY A 96 -11.49 32.75 -6.74
CA GLY A 96 -11.11 34.05 -6.20
C GLY A 96 -11.72 35.19 -7.02
N ALA A 97 -11.66 35.11 -8.35
CA ALA A 97 -12.29 36.09 -9.24
C ALA A 97 -13.82 36.11 -9.09
N VAL A 98 -14.47 34.94 -8.95
CA VAL A 98 -15.93 34.84 -8.70
C VAL A 98 -16.31 35.50 -7.37
N ILE A 99 -15.57 35.24 -6.30
CA ILE A 99 -15.81 35.84 -4.98
C ILE A 99 -15.63 37.36 -5.04
N ALA A 100 -14.53 37.84 -5.64
CA ALA A 100 -14.23 39.26 -5.77
C ALA A 100 -15.32 40.01 -6.55
N ALA A 101 -15.80 39.43 -7.67
CA ALA A 101 -16.86 40.02 -8.46
C ALA A 101 -18.20 40.08 -7.71
N ASN A 102 -18.57 39.02 -6.97
CA ASN A 102 -19.82 38.96 -6.21
C ASN A 102 -19.83 39.92 -5.02
N LEU A 103 -18.70 40.10 -4.35
CA LEU A 103 -18.57 40.96 -3.17
C LEU A 103 -18.15 42.39 -3.52
N GLY A 104 -17.90 42.70 -4.80
CA GLY A 104 -17.43 44.02 -5.24
C GLY A 104 -16.07 44.40 -4.66
N LEU A 105 -15.18 43.42 -4.44
CA LEU A 105 -13.86 43.66 -3.86
C LEU A 105 -12.93 44.33 -4.88
N GLY A 106 -12.25 45.40 -4.45
CA GLY A 106 -11.14 46.00 -5.19
C GLY A 106 -9.81 45.34 -4.82
N VAL A 107 -8.85 45.28 -5.76
CA VAL A 107 -7.57 44.54 -5.61
C VAL A 107 -6.87 44.88 -4.30
N ASP A 108 -6.70 43.86 -3.45
CA ASP A 108 -6.06 43.96 -2.14
C ASP A 108 -4.94 42.92 -2.02
N PRO A 109 -3.68 43.33 -1.73
CA PRO A 109 -2.54 42.43 -1.55
C PRO A 109 -2.80 41.24 -0.61
N ARG A 110 -3.70 41.39 0.36
CA ARG A 110 -4.02 40.31 1.33
C ARG A 110 -4.70 39.10 0.69
N TRP A 111 -5.41 39.31 -0.42
CA TRP A 111 -6.24 38.28 -1.07
C TRP A 111 -5.75 37.85 -2.45
N VAL A 112 -4.60 38.35 -2.88
CA VAL A 112 -4.05 38.00 -4.20
C VAL A 112 -2.84 37.08 -4.08
N ILE A 113 -2.60 36.33 -5.16
CA ILE A 113 -1.33 35.68 -5.45
C ILE A 113 -0.62 36.57 -6.45
N ALA A 114 0.60 36.98 -6.10
CA ALA A 114 1.54 37.61 -7.01
C ALA A 114 2.38 36.52 -7.70
N ASP A 115 2.69 36.71 -8.98
CA ASP A 115 3.51 35.81 -9.80
C ASP A 115 3.03 34.34 -9.78
N PRO A 116 1.76 34.06 -10.14
CA PRO A 116 1.27 32.69 -10.24
C PRO A 116 2.05 31.90 -11.30
N PRO A 117 2.27 30.58 -11.10
CA PRO A 117 3.08 29.77 -12.01
C PRO A 117 2.41 29.64 -13.39
N PRO A 118 3.18 29.42 -14.46
CA PRO A 118 2.62 29.14 -15.79
C PRO A 118 1.66 27.94 -15.78
N PRO A 119 0.55 27.98 -16.54
CA PRO A 119 0.14 29.03 -17.49
C PRO A 119 -0.67 30.19 -16.87
N TYR A 120 -0.66 30.32 -15.54
CA TYR A 120 -1.49 31.28 -14.81
C TYR A 120 -0.82 32.64 -14.62
N ASP A 121 0.45 32.77 -14.98
CA ASP A 121 1.24 34.01 -15.03
C ASP A 121 0.55 35.13 -15.84
N LEU A 122 -0.31 34.75 -16.80
CA LEU A 122 -1.11 35.66 -17.62
C LEU A 122 -2.15 36.50 -16.84
N VAL A 123 -2.49 36.12 -15.61
CA VAL A 123 -3.51 36.80 -14.79
C VAL A 123 -2.92 37.47 -13.55
N ASP A 124 -1.60 37.74 -13.52
CA ASP A 124 -0.92 38.41 -12.41
C ASP A 124 -1.30 39.90 -12.24
N PRO A 125 -1.66 40.39 -11.03
CA PRO A 125 -1.98 39.62 -9.82
C PRO A 125 -3.39 39.04 -9.88
N ALA A 126 -3.52 37.82 -9.35
CA ALA A 126 -4.77 37.09 -9.39
C ALA A 126 -5.38 36.92 -8.00
N TRP A 127 -6.70 37.06 -7.89
CA TRP A 127 -7.44 36.79 -6.66
C TRP A 127 -7.31 35.35 -6.22
N ASP A 128 -7.18 35.09 -4.92
CA ASP A 128 -7.00 33.77 -4.33
C ASP A 128 -8.20 33.40 -3.46
N GLY A 129 -9.09 32.59 -4.01
CA GLY A 129 -10.31 32.16 -3.34
C GLY A 129 -10.06 31.38 -2.06
N LEU A 130 -8.98 30.58 -1.99
CA LEU A 130 -8.64 29.85 -0.77
C LEU A 130 -8.17 30.80 0.34
N LYS A 131 -7.31 31.78 0.01
CA LYS A 131 -6.90 32.80 0.99
C LYS A 131 -8.10 33.58 1.50
N MET A 132 -9.02 33.96 0.61
CA MET A 132 -10.24 34.68 0.98
C MET A 132 -11.07 33.89 2.00
N LEU A 133 -11.36 32.62 1.71
CA LEU A 133 -12.16 31.76 2.60
C LEU A 133 -11.45 31.51 3.94
N LYS A 134 -10.17 31.16 3.92
CA LYS A 134 -9.36 30.99 5.15
C LYS A 134 -9.22 32.28 5.96
N GLY A 135 -9.28 33.43 5.30
CA GLY A 135 -9.27 34.74 5.94
C GLY A 135 -10.63 35.19 6.48
N GLY A 136 -11.65 34.33 6.45
CA GLY A 136 -12.96 34.57 7.06
C GLY A 136 -13.95 35.35 6.20
N LEU A 137 -13.73 35.47 4.88
CA LEU A 137 -14.75 36.03 3.99
C LEU A 137 -15.95 35.09 3.90
N VAL A 138 -17.11 35.59 4.33
CA VAL A 138 -18.38 34.89 4.23
C VAL A 138 -18.93 35.04 2.81
N VAL A 139 -19.10 33.93 2.12
CA VAL A 139 -19.67 33.86 0.78
C VAL A 139 -21.07 33.26 0.88
N ALA A 140 -22.05 33.85 0.19
CA ALA A 140 -23.43 33.36 0.23
C ALA A 140 -23.53 31.90 -0.29
N PRO A 141 -24.43 31.07 0.29
CA PRO A 141 -24.68 29.73 -0.23
C PRO A 141 -25.05 29.76 -1.71
N GLY A 142 -24.42 28.92 -2.52
CA GLY A 142 -24.67 28.81 -3.97
C GLY A 142 -23.74 29.62 -4.88
N ILE A 143 -22.86 30.48 -4.34
CA ILE A 143 -21.82 31.13 -5.15
C ILE A 143 -20.70 30.15 -5.52
N LEU A 144 -20.40 29.21 -4.63
CA LEU A 144 -19.35 28.21 -4.79
C LEU A 144 -19.92 26.79 -4.61
N PRO A 145 -20.89 26.36 -5.45
CA PRO A 145 -21.57 25.07 -5.28
C PRO A 145 -20.66 23.86 -5.53
N GLU A 146 -19.52 24.08 -6.19
CA GLU A 146 -18.52 23.08 -6.54
C GLU A 146 -17.48 22.82 -5.45
N VAL A 147 -17.37 23.69 -4.44
CA VAL A 147 -16.44 23.47 -3.33
C VAL A 147 -17.02 22.35 -2.47
N PRO A 148 -16.31 21.22 -2.30
CA PRO A 148 -16.80 20.12 -1.49
C PRO A 148 -16.94 20.56 -0.03
N PRO A 149 -17.88 19.96 0.74
CA PRO A 149 -17.91 20.14 2.18
C PRO A 149 -16.57 19.71 2.78
N ASP A 150 -16.13 20.37 3.85
CA ASP A 150 -14.89 20.03 4.55
C ASP A 150 -15.04 18.66 5.22
N PRO A 151 -14.40 17.60 4.67
CA PRO A 151 -14.51 16.27 5.27
C PRO A 151 -13.68 16.23 6.55
N GLN A 152 -14.05 15.35 7.48
CA GLN A 152 -13.14 15.11 8.60
C GLN A 152 -11.85 14.46 8.08
N PRO A 153 -10.67 15.01 8.43
CA PRO A 153 -9.41 14.46 7.96
C PRO A 153 -9.19 13.07 8.55
N ALA A 154 -8.83 12.10 7.70
CA ALA A 154 -8.46 10.77 8.16
C ALA A 154 -6.97 10.67 8.54
N TRP A 155 -6.13 11.65 8.17
CA TRP A 155 -4.71 11.62 8.50
C TRP A 155 -4.50 11.95 9.98
N VAL A 156 -3.90 11.00 10.71
CA VAL A 156 -3.52 11.12 12.11
C VAL A 156 -2.07 11.58 12.19
N GLU A 157 -1.88 12.84 12.60
CA GLU A 157 -0.61 13.54 12.51
C GLU A 157 0.50 12.97 13.40
N ASP A 158 0.15 12.51 14.59
CA ASP A 158 1.08 11.95 15.57
C ASP A 158 1.44 10.48 15.32
N GLU A 159 0.64 9.76 14.52
CA GLU A 159 0.90 8.38 14.09
C GLU A 159 1.40 8.22 12.64
N LEU A 160 1.33 9.28 11.84
CA LEU A 160 1.76 9.31 10.44
C LEU A 160 1.07 8.22 9.59
N ILE A 161 -0.23 8.03 9.79
CA ILE A 161 -1.10 7.08 9.09
C ILE A 161 -2.48 7.69 8.91
N TYR A 162 -3.28 7.12 8.02
CA TYR A 162 -4.71 7.38 7.94
C TYR A 162 -5.47 6.42 8.86
N GLU A 163 -6.28 6.98 9.75
CA GLU A 163 -7.18 6.24 10.62
C GLU A 163 -8.44 7.07 10.86
N ARG A 164 -9.59 6.40 10.73
CA ARG A 164 -10.88 7.07 10.84
C ARG A 164 -11.98 6.09 11.19
N ASP A 165 -12.67 6.37 12.29
CA ASP A 165 -13.90 5.68 12.63
C ASP A 165 -15.05 6.07 11.68
N ASP A 166 -15.90 5.09 11.37
CA ASP A 166 -17.07 5.27 10.52
C ASP A 166 -16.71 5.94 9.17
N ALA A 167 -15.56 5.60 8.59
CA ALA A 167 -15.12 6.14 7.30
C ALA A 167 -16.08 5.77 6.17
N PHE A 168 -16.63 4.55 6.22
CA PHE A 168 -17.64 4.09 5.26
C PHE A 168 -18.84 3.45 5.93
N LEU A 169 -19.95 3.41 5.19
CA LEU A 169 -21.20 2.80 5.60
C LEU A 169 -21.70 1.86 4.50
N ALA A 170 -22.17 0.68 4.88
CA ALA A 170 -22.76 -0.31 3.99
C ALA A 170 -24.09 -0.79 4.56
N ASP A 171 -25.16 -0.04 4.28
CA ASP A 171 -26.53 -0.40 4.67
C ASP A 171 -26.64 -0.80 6.17
N GLY A 172 -26.16 0.07 7.05
CA GLY A 172 -26.13 -0.14 8.51
C GLY A 172 -24.82 -0.71 9.07
N VAL A 173 -24.02 -1.41 8.25
CA VAL A 173 -22.66 -1.85 8.65
C VAL A 173 -21.71 -0.67 8.58
N ARG A 174 -21.04 -0.34 9.68
CA ARG A 174 -20.03 0.72 9.73
C ARG A 174 -18.66 0.11 9.44
N LEU A 175 -17.84 0.80 8.66
CA LEU A 175 -16.47 0.38 8.34
C LEU A 175 -15.50 1.46 8.81
N HIS A 176 -14.60 1.06 9.71
CA HIS A 176 -13.55 1.89 10.29
C HIS A 176 -12.27 1.73 9.47
N LEU A 177 -11.72 2.82 8.96
CA LEU A 177 -10.40 2.83 8.33
C LEU A 177 -9.34 2.67 9.42
N ARG A 178 -8.49 1.65 9.32
CA ARG A 178 -7.46 1.36 10.33
C ARG A 178 -6.08 1.36 9.73
N ARG A 179 -5.19 2.18 10.32
CA ARG A 179 -3.73 2.17 10.08
C ARG A 179 -3.32 2.16 8.60
N HIS A 180 -4.09 2.82 7.74
CA HIS A 180 -3.79 2.90 6.31
C HIS A 180 -2.56 3.78 6.10
N ARG A 181 -1.55 3.27 5.40
CA ARG A 181 -0.25 3.95 5.26
C ARG A 181 -0.16 4.83 4.02
N GLY A 182 -1.25 4.99 3.27
CA GLY A 182 -1.27 5.62 1.97
C GLY A 182 -1.01 4.62 0.83
N GLY A 183 -1.71 4.79 -0.28
CA GLY A 183 -1.68 3.90 -1.44
C GLY A 183 -2.96 3.10 -1.56
N ARG A 184 -2.88 1.88 -2.11
CA ARG A 184 -4.03 1.01 -2.33
C ARG A 184 -4.75 0.69 -1.01
N LEU A 185 -6.06 0.89 -1.00
CA LEU A 185 -6.96 0.46 0.05
C LEU A 185 -7.59 -0.88 -0.34
N ASP A 186 -7.68 -1.83 0.59
CA ASP A 186 -8.29 -3.14 0.34
C ASP A 186 -9.10 -3.65 1.54
N TRP A 187 -9.65 -4.86 1.47
CA TRP A 187 -10.44 -5.50 2.53
C TRP A 187 -9.75 -5.52 3.90
N TYR A 188 -8.42 -5.51 3.94
CA TYR A 188 -7.60 -5.49 5.15
C TYR A 188 -7.39 -4.09 5.75
N SER A 189 -7.78 -3.04 5.03
CA SER A 189 -7.62 -1.64 5.47
C SER A 189 -8.75 -1.18 6.37
N VAL A 190 -9.81 -1.98 6.51
CA VAL A 190 -10.99 -1.64 7.30
C VAL A 190 -11.29 -2.73 8.33
N ASP A 191 -11.88 -2.32 9.44
CA ASP A 191 -12.58 -3.19 10.39
C ASP A 191 -14.08 -2.85 10.34
N ALA A 192 -14.95 -3.82 10.54
CA ALA A 192 -16.39 -3.56 10.58
C ALA A 192 -16.92 -3.36 12.00
N ASP A 193 -18.05 -2.67 12.09
CA ASP A 193 -18.96 -2.73 13.23
C ASP A 193 -20.38 -3.01 12.71
N VAL A 194 -20.94 -4.14 13.16
CA VAL A 194 -22.16 -4.74 12.64
C VAL A 194 -23.25 -4.64 13.71
N PRO A 195 -24.35 -3.90 13.47
CA PRO A 195 -25.48 -3.85 14.37
C PRO A 195 -26.09 -5.24 14.60
N ALA A 196 -26.53 -5.52 15.83
CA ALA A 196 -27.12 -6.82 16.17
C ALA A 196 -28.43 -7.13 15.43
N ASP A 197 -29.16 -6.10 15.02
CA ASP A 197 -30.46 -6.15 14.35
C ASP A 197 -30.37 -5.82 12.85
N LEU A 198 -29.18 -5.94 12.25
CA LEU A 198 -28.97 -5.68 10.84
C LEU A 198 -29.88 -6.58 9.97
N PRO A 199 -30.78 -6.01 9.15
CA PRO A 199 -31.65 -6.80 8.28
C PRO A 199 -30.81 -7.56 7.25
N PRO A 200 -31.22 -8.77 6.81
CA PRO A 200 -30.48 -9.52 5.80
C PRO A 200 -30.34 -8.71 4.50
N ALA A 201 -29.15 -8.76 3.89
CA ALA A 201 -28.90 -8.07 2.63
C ALA A 201 -29.81 -8.62 1.53
N GLU A 202 -30.28 -7.74 0.64
CA GLU A 202 -31.09 -8.16 -0.50
C GLU A 202 -30.25 -8.99 -1.50
N PRO A 203 -30.88 -9.93 -2.22
CA PRO A 203 -30.22 -10.65 -3.30
C PRO A 203 -29.73 -9.68 -4.38
N ASP A 204 -28.42 -9.66 -4.63
CA ASP A 204 -27.79 -8.78 -5.63
C ASP A 204 -27.72 -9.45 -7.00
N GLY A 205 -27.69 -10.79 -7.03
CA GLY A 205 -27.66 -11.54 -8.28
C GLY A 205 -27.82 -13.04 -8.11
N ILE A 206 -28.34 -13.67 -9.16
CA ILE A 206 -28.28 -15.12 -9.36
C ILE A 206 -27.34 -15.36 -10.54
N LEU A 207 -26.15 -15.89 -10.26
CA LEU A 207 -25.23 -16.37 -11.28
C LEU A 207 -25.74 -17.69 -11.83
N ARG A 208 -26.34 -17.61 -13.01
CA ARG A 208 -26.81 -18.79 -13.74
C ARG A 208 -25.72 -19.25 -14.69
N ARG A 209 -25.09 -20.37 -14.36
CA ARG A 209 -24.29 -21.19 -15.27
C ARG A 209 -22.93 -20.59 -15.67
N VAL A 210 -22.03 -20.48 -14.69
CA VAL A 210 -20.60 -20.30 -14.95
C VAL A 210 -20.00 -21.66 -15.29
N VAL A 211 -19.19 -21.74 -16.34
CA VAL A 211 -18.40 -22.94 -16.64
C VAL A 211 -17.07 -22.78 -15.90
N PRO A 212 -16.76 -23.65 -14.93
CA PRO A 212 -15.48 -23.61 -14.23
C PRO A 212 -14.34 -23.76 -15.23
N ALA A 213 -13.37 -22.86 -15.13
CA ALA A 213 -12.09 -23.07 -15.75
C ALA A 213 -11.21 -23.85 -14.78
N ARG A 214 -10.20 -24.49 -15.33
CA ARG A 214 -9.26 -25.22 -14.50
C ARG A 214 -8.16 -24.26 -14.10
N LEU A 215 -7.79 -24.28 -12.82
CA LEU A 215 -6.68 -23.49 -12.33
C LEU A 215 -5.38 -23.99 -12.98
N GLU A 216 -4.69 -23.09 -13.67
CA GLU A 216 -3.36 -23.33 -14.23
C GLU A 216 -2.37 -22.35 -13.58
N TYR A 217 -1.18 -22.84 -13.22
CA TYR A 217 -0.11 -22.02 -12.67
C TYR A 217 1.27 -22.47 -13.18
N PRO A 218 2.27 -21.58 -13.25
CA PRO A 218 3.62 -21.94 -13.68
C PRO A 218 4.23 -23.06 -12.80
N GLY A 219 4.85 -24.05 -13.43
CA GLY A 219 5.41 -25.22 -12.73
C GLY A 219 4.41 -26.31 -12.35
N MET A 220 3.13 -26.16 -12.70
CA MET A 220 2.12 -27.21 -12.50
C MET A 220 2.38 -28.43 -13.41
N PRO A 221 2.29 -29.68 -12.91
CA PRO A 221 2.43 -30.87 -13.73
C PRO A 221 1.42 -30.91 -14.90
N ARG A 222 1.86 -31.37 -16.08
CA ARG A 222 0.95 -31.56 -17.22
C ARG A 222 0.06 -32.79 -17.04
N ARG A 223 -1.18 -32.64 -17.48
CA ARG A 223 -2.23 -33.64 -17.34
C ARG A 223 -2.04 -34.82 -18.28
N GLY A 224 -2.08 -36.03 -17.70
CA GLY A 224 -2.09 -37.27 -18.48
C GLY A 224 -0.80 -37.55 -19.25
N VAL A 225 0.23 -36.75 -19.05
CA VAL A 225 1.56 -36.93 -19.64
C VAL A 225 2.61 -36.59 -18.60
N TRP A 226 3.71 -37.34 -18.61
CA TRP A 226 4.86 -37.02 -17.77
C TRP A 226 5.68 -35.93 -18.46
N GLU A 227 5.96 -34.83 -17.77
CA GLU A 227 6.85 -33.76 -18.20
C GLU A 227 7.97 -33.60 -17.18
N ILE A 228 9.19 -33.31 -17.65
CA ILE A 228 10.29 -32.90 -16.77
C ILE A 228 10.02 -31.45 -16.37
N GLU A 229 10.09 -31.17 -15.07
CA GLU A 229 9.81 -29.89 -14.42
C GLU A 229 10.17 -28.66 -15.27
N ASP A 230 9.25 -27.70 -15.35
CA ASP A 230 9.48 -26.44 -16.07
C ASP A 230 10.59 -25.63 -15.37
N ALA A 231 11.75 -25.55 -16.01
CA ALA A 231 12.90 -24.82 -15.47
C ALA A 231 12.66 -23.31 -15.31
N GLN A 232 11.57 -22.75 -15.86
CA GLN A 232 11.17 -21.36 -15.62
C GLN A 232 10.46 -21.15 -14.28
N ALA A 233 10.04 -22.22 -13.59
CA ALA A 233 9.32 -22.16 -12.32
C ALA A 233 9.87 -23.19 -11.32
N ASP A 234 10.75 -22.73 -10.43
CA ASP A 234 11.29 -23.55 -9.33
C ASP A 234 10.52 -23.26 -8.03
N LEU A 235 9.38 -23.95 -7.85
CA LEU A 235 8.57 -23.82 -6.64
C LEU A 235 9.26 -24.43 -5.40
N ALA A 236 10.22 -25.35 -5.60
CA ALA A 236 10.98 -26.00 -4.52
C ALA A 236 12.11 -25.11 -3.96
N ALA A 237 12.62 -24.16 -4.75
CA ALA A 237 13.56 -23.14 -4.29
C ALA A 237 12.94 -22.12 -3.32
N MET A 238 11.61 -22.04 -3.26
CA MET A 238 10.92 -21.24 -2.25
C MET A 238 10.94 -21.97 -0.92
N ALA A 239 11.95 -21.67 -0.09
CA ALA A 239 12.05 -22.22 1.25
C ALA A 239 10.75 -21.94 2.03
N PRO A 240 10.10 -22.97 2.62
CA PRO A 240 8.92 -22.76 3.43
C PRO A 240 9.29 -21.90 4.65
N ASP A 241 8.76 -20.70 4.70
CA ASP A 241 8.94 -19.78 5.81
C ASP A 241 7.60 -19.57 6.51
N ALA A 242 7.56 -19.78 7.83
CA ALA A 242 6.38 -19.57 8.66
C ALA A 242 5.91 -18.11 8.66
N VAL A 243 6.80 -17.17 8.32
CA VAL A 243 6.47 -15.75 8.17
C VAL A 243 5.76 -15.47 6.83
N HIS A 244 5.88 -16.38 5.86
CA HIS A 244 5.31 -16.23 4.51
C HIS A 244 4.16 -17.23 4.28
N THR A 245 3.02 -16.99 4.96
CA THR A 245 1.82 -17.84 4.87
C THR A 245 1.35 -18.08 3.43
N ALA A 246 1.47 -17.10 2.54
CA ALA A 246 1.13 -17.25 1.13
C ALA A 246 1.94 -18.34 0.43
N THR A 247 3.25 -18.40 0.69
CA THR A 247 4.14 -19.44 0.18
C THR A 247 3.76 -20.81 0.75
N GLN A 248 3.39 -20.89 2.03
CA GLN A 248 2.91 -22.14 2.63
C GLN A 248 1.61 -22.63 2.01
N ILE A 249 0.65 -21.74 1.71
CA ILE A 249 -0.60 -22.10 1.04
C ILE A 249 -0.33 -22.60 -0.38
N MET A 250 0.54 -21.94 -1.12
CA MET A 250 0.92 -22.37 -2.47
C MET A 250 1.63 -23.73 -2.44
N LEU A 251 2.54 -23.96 -1.50
CA LEU A 251 3.19 -25.26 -1.31
C LEU A 251 2.19 -26.34 -0.89
N ALA A 252 1.22 -26.01 -0.05
CA ALA A 252 0.13 -26.90 0.30
C ALA A 252 -0.69 -27.26 -0.95
N LEU A 253 -1.14 -26.27 -1.75
CA LEU A 253 -1.86 -26.49 -3.01
C LEU A 253 -1.09 -27.37 -4.00
N TYR A 254 0.24 -27.17 -4.10
CA TYR A 254 1.12 -27.97 -4.93
C TYR A 254 1.25 -29.41 -4.43
N ALA A 255 1.27 -29.62 -3.11
CA ALA A 255 1.46 -30.93 -2.50
C ALA A 255 0.14 -31.69 -2.22
N SER A 256 -1.01 -31.01 -2.21
CA SER A 256 -2.29 -31.51 -1.67
C SER A 256 -3.20 -32.17 -2.70
N HIS A 257 -2.77 -33.29 -3.28
CA HIS A 257 -3.56 -34.15 -4.20
C HIS A 257 -3.58 -33.72 -5.67
N ARG A 258 -4.08 -34.62 -6.53
CA ARG A 258 -4.10 -34.51 -8.01
C ARG A 258 -4.59 -33.13 -8.45
N ASP A 259 -4.04 -32.63 -9.56
CA ASP A 259 -4.15 -31.29 -10.16
C ASP A 259 -5.58 -30.79 -10.49
N GLU A 260 -6.58 -30.99 -9.65
CA GLU A 260 -8.01 -30.83 -9.95
C GLU A 260 -8.64 -29.59 -9.33
N TRP A 261 -7.87 -28.51 -9.20
CA TRP A 261 -8.39 -27.21 -8.81
C TRP A 261 -9.08 -26.50 -9.98
N PHE A 262 -10.16 -25.79 -9.69
CA PHE A 262 -10.94 -25.03 -10.67
C PHE A 262 -11.11 -23.59 -10.21
N ASP A 263 -11.00 -22.66 -11.15
CA ASP A 263 -11.35 -21.27 -10.96
C ASP A 263 -12.78 -21.00 -11.46
N VAL A 264 -13.54 -20.25 -10.67
CA VAL A 264 -14.90 -19.85 -11.00
C VAL A 264 -15.00 -18.33 -10.81
N PRO A 265 -15.05 -17.54 -11.91
CA PRO A 265 -15.22 -16.11 -11.80
C PRO A 265 -16.65 -15.79 -11.33
N ILE A 266 -16.75 -15.01 -10.26
CA ILE A 266 -18.02 -14.49 -9.73
C ILE A 266 -18.06 -12.99 -10.08
N PRO A 267 -18.72 -12.60 -11.19
CA PRO A 267 -18.77 -11.20 -11.60
C PRO A 267 -19.67 -10.41 -10.66
N THR A 268 -19.06 -9.47 -9.94
CA THR A 268 -19.74 -8.60 -8.99
C THR A 268 -19.16 -7.18 -9.12
N PRO A 269 -19.98 -6.12 -9.04
CA PRO A 269 -19.47 -4.76 -8.93
C PRO A 269 -18.61 -4.56 -7.67
N THR A 270 -17.50 -3.85 -7.80
CA THR A 270 -16.71 -3.39 -6.65
C THR A 270 -17.43 -2.30 -5.85
N GLY A 271 -16.92 -1.94 -4.67
CA GLY A 271 -17.54 -0.98 -3.76
C GLY A 271 -18.70 -1.56 -2.95
N ARG A 272 -18.63 -2.85 -2.60
CA ARG A 272 -19.71 -3.58 -1.92
C ARG A 272 -19.16 -4.60 -0.92
N ILE A 273 -19.95 -4.92 0.10
CA ILE A 273 -19.77 -6.13 0.90
C ILE A 273 -20.58 -7.23 0.21
N LEU A 274 -19.90 -8.22 -0.38
CA LEU A 274 -20.50 -9.33 -1.11
C LEU A 274 -20.53 -10.58 -0.24
N ARG A 275 -21.65 -11.32 -0.24
CA ARG A 275 -21.74 -12.65 0.35
C ARG A 275 -22.21 -13.65 -0.68
N ILE A 276 -21.54 -14.80 -0.75
CA ILE A 276 -22.01 -15.97 -1.49
C ILE A 276 -22.92 -16.77 -0.56
N VAL A 277 -24.23 -16.71 -0.77
CA VAL A 277 -25.24 -17.37 0.07
C VAL A 277 -25.42 -18.83 -0.32
N ARG A 278 -25.35 -19.11 -1.63
CA ARG A 278 -25.47 -20.46 -2.16
C ARG A 278 -24.45 -20.67 -3.26
N PHE A 279 -23.81 -21.82 -3.25
CA PHE A 279 -22.90 -22.27 -4.30
C PHE A 279 -23.25 -23.71 -4.67
N THR A 280 -23.54 -23.93 -5.95
CA THR A 280 -24.01 -25.20 -6.49
C THR A 280 -23.14 -25.58 -7.66
N VAL A 281 -22.64 -26.80 -7.66
CA VAL A 281 -21.79 -27.34 -8.71
C VAL A 281 -22.47 -28.55 -9.32
N THR A 282 -22.53 -28.61 -10.64
CA THR A 282 -22.96 -29.80 -11.39
C THR A 282 -21.77 -30.35 -12.14
N ASP A 283 -21.56 -31.65 -12.03
CA ASP A 283 -20.45 -32.32 -12.71
C ASP A 283 -20.82 -32.91 -14.08
N SER A 284 -19.84 -33.53 -14.73
CA SER A 284 -19.97 -34.17 -16.04
C SER A 284 -20.91 -35.38 -16.06
N PHE A 285 -21.22 -35.99 -14.92
CA PHE A 285 -22.20 -37.09 -14.81
C PHE A 285 -23.61 -36.59 -14.53
N GLY A 286 -23.77 -35.29 -14.26
CA GLY A 286 -25.04 -34.65 -13.94
C GLY A 286 -25.35 -34.67 -12.45
N ASP A 287 -24.41 -35.11 -11.61
CA ASP A 287 -24.56 -35.06 -10.17
C ASP A 287 -24.45 -33.60 -9.71
N VAL A 288 -25.30 -33.24 -8.75
CA VAL A 288 -25.42 -31.88 -8.23
C VAL A 288 -24.95 -31.85 -6.79
N TYR A 289 -24.01 -30.96 -6.54
CA TYR A 289 -23.39 -30.76 -5.25
C TYR A 289 -23.68 -29.35 -4.75
N MET A 290 -24.06 -29.26 -3.48
CA MET A 290 -24.43 -27.99 -2.84
C MET A 290 -23.68 -27.86 -1.52
N ALA A 291 -23.25 -26.65 -1.22
CA ALA A 291 -22.58 -26.32 0.05
C ALA A 291 -23.56 -26.25 1.26
N GLU A 292 -24.69 -26.97 1.23
CA GLU A 292 -25.66 -27.02 2.34
C GLU A 292 -25.33 -28.22 3.28
N ARG A 293 -25.49 -28.03 4.59
CA ARG A 293 -25.36 -29.13 5.57
C ARG A 293 -26.47 -30.16 5.36
N ASN A 294 -26.11 -31.45 5.28
CA ASN A 294 -27.08 -32.54 5.45
C ASN A 294 -27.57 -32.57 6.93
N PRO A 295 -28.89 -32.69 7.20
CA PRO A 295 -29.48 -32.58 8.54
C PRO A 295 -28.84 -33.47 9.64
N ASP A 296 -28.27 -34.58 9.20
CA ASP A 296 -27.73 -35.70 9.95
C ASP A 296 -26.29 -35.50 10.45
N GLY A 297 -25.65 -34.35 10.16
CA GLY A 297 -24.35 -33.97 10.75
C GLY A 297 -23.15 -34.82 10.31
N VAL A 298 -23.39 -35.82 9.46
CA VAL A 298 -22.36 -36.52 8.71
C VAL A 298 -22.04 -35.66 7.49
N HIS A 299 -20.77 -35.29 7.33
CA HIS A 299 -20.26 -34.61 6.13
C HIS A 299 -20.34 -35.58 4.93
N SER A 300 -21.53 -35.72 4.35
CA SER A 300 -21.81 -36.64 3.23
C SER A 300 -21.87 -35.91 1.88
N GLY A 301 -21.41 -34.66 1.80
CA GLY A 301 -21.16 -33.97 0.53
C GLY A 301 -19.76 -34.34 0.01
N PRO A 302 -19.50 -34.25 -1.32
CA PRO A 302 -18.18 -34.56 -1.84
C PRO A 302 -17.12 -33.66 -1.20
N HIS A 303 -16.10 -34.30 -0.64
CA HIS A 303 -14.89 -33.66 -0.13
C HIS A 303 -14.27 -32.79 -1.25
N GLY A 304 -14.37 -31.46 -1.14
CA GLY A 304 -13.81 -30.53 -2.15
C GLY A 304 -14.66 -29.29 -2.45
N LEU A 305 -15.94 -29.27 -2.08
CA LEU A 305 -16.81 -28.08 -2.20
C LEU A 305 -17.10 -27.38 -0.87
N HIS A 306 -16.35 -27.78 0.15
CA HIS A 306 -16.35 -27.11 1.44
C HIS A 306 -15.11 -26.20 1.48
N PRO A 307 -15.22 -24.99 2.05
CA PRO A 307 -14.03 -24.21 2.39
C PRO A 307 -13.11 -25.08 3.25
N PRO A 308 -11.79 -24.85 3.23
CA PRO A 308 -10.83 -25.65 3.99
C PRO A 308 -11.05 -25.45 5.50
N VAL A 309 -12.01 -26.19 6.06
CA VAL A 309 -12.35 -26.19 7.50
C VAL A 309 -11.20 -26.71 8.34
N ASP A 310 -10.28 -27.47 7.75
CA ASP A 310 -9.07 -27.96 8.39
C ASP A 310 -7.97 -26.88 8.50
N ALA A 311 -8.07 -25.79 7.74
CA ALA A 311 -7.06 -24.72 7.71
C ALA A 311 -7.44 -23.47 8.52
N VAL A 312 -8.72 -23.31 8.90
CA VAL A 312 -9.22 -22.15 9.66
C VAL A 312 -10.02 -22.65 10.87
N PRO A 313 -9.66 -22.27 12.11
CA PRO A 313 -10.47 -22.60 13.29
C PRO A 313 -11.88 -22.01 13.15
N VAL A 314 -12.89 -22.86 13.03
CA VAL A 314 -14.29 -22.45 12.91
C VAL A 314 -14.95 -22.46 14.30
N PRO A 315 -15.46 -21.32 14.80
CA PRO A 315 -16.23 -21.30 16.05
C PRO A 315 -17.51 -22.14 15.95
N ASP A 316 -17.90 -22.83 17.02
CA ASP A 316 -19.12 -23.66 17.07
C ASP A 316 -20.40 -22.91 16.65
N SER A 317 -20.44 -21.58 16.86
CA SER A 317 -21.55 -20.71 16.44
C SER A 317 -21.73 -20.65 14.93
N TRP A 318 -20.65 -20.79 14.15
CA TRP A 318 -20.69 -20.79 12.68
C TRP A 318 -21.17 -22.15 12.15
N LEU A 319 -20.87 -23.22 12.89
CA LEU A 319 -21.33 -24.58 12.58
C LEU A 319 -22.83 -24.77 12.85
N ALA A 320 -23.42 -24.00 13.76
CA ALA A 320 -24.84 -24.07 14.10
C ALA A 320 -25.78 -23.50 13.01
N GLY A 321 -25.28 -22.63 12.12
CA GLY A 321 -26.07 -21.93 11.10
C GLY A 321 -26.18 -22.62 9.73
N GLY A 322 -25.46 -23.73 9.50
CA GLY A 322 -25.55 -24.52 8.26
C GLY A 322 -24.87 -23.91 7.03
N VAL A 323 -24.16 -22.78 7.17
CA VAL A 323 -23.37 -22.15 6.11
C VAL A 323 -21.90 -22.20 6.51
N LEU A 324 -21.07 -22.89 5.72
CA LEU A 324 -19.62 -22.83 5.90
C LEU A 324 -19.07 -21.58 5.22
N PRO A 325 -18.33 -20.71 5.92
CA PRO A 325 -17.87 -19.47 5.33
C PRO A 325 -16.72 -19.70 4.34
N TRP A 326 -16.80 -19.01 3.20
CA TRP A 326 -15.79 -19.05 2.16
C TRP A 326 -14.73 -17.97 2.41
N GLY A 327 -13.67 -18.31 3.13
CA GLY A 327 -12.60 -17.35 3.35
C GLY A 327 -11.43 -17.92 4.13
N LEU A 328 -10.22 -17.67 3.61
CA LEU A 328 -8.99 -17.83 4.38
C LEU A 328 -8.70 -16.56 5.20
N PHE A 329 -9.09 -15.41 4.66
CA PHE A 329 -8.99 -14.11 5.29
C PHE A 329 -10.38 -13.49 5.41
N HIS A 330 -10.59 -12.73 6.47
CA HIS A 330 -11.83 -12.01 6.71
C HIS A 330 -11.54 -10.59 7.20
N THR A 331 -12.42 -9.66 6.90
CA THR A 331 -12.45 -8.35 7.56
C THR A 331 -12.90 -8.54 9.01
N ARG A 332 -12.22 -7.90 9.97
CA ARG A 332 -12.54 -8.04 11.39
C ARG A 332 -14.01 -7.67 11.65
N ASN A 333 -14.67 -8.46 12.50
CA ASN A 333 -16.09 -8.34 12.90
C ASN A 333 -17.13 -8.58 11.79
N LEU A 334 -16.71 -8.87 10.55
CA LEU A 334 -17.60 -9.48 9.56
C LEU A 334 -17.56 -11.00 9.69
N GLU A 335 -18.61 -11.68 9.21
CA GLU A 335 -18.55 -13.12 9.08
C GLU A 335 -17.59 -13.50 7.95
N SER A 336 -16.93 -14.65 8.03
CA SER A 336 -15.92 -15.04 7.02
C SER A 336 -16.46 -15.25 5.60
N GLY A 337 -17.78 -15.28 5.41
CA GLY A 337 -18.41 -15.30 4.09
C GLY A 337 -18.67 -13.91 3.48
N ASP A 338 -18.42 -12.83 4.23
CA ASP A 338 -18.53 -11.45 3.75
C ASP A 338 -17.22 -10.97 3.18
N LEU A 339 -17.23 -10.71 1.88
CA LEU A 339 -16.10 -10.23 1.11
C LEU A 339 -16.25 -8.74 0.88
N VAL A 340 -15.38 -7.95 1.51
CA VAL A 340 -15.30 -6.51 1.24
C VAL A 340 -14.60 -6.31 -0.09
N LEU A 341 -15.35 -5.93 -1.12
CA LEU A 341 -14.81 -5.62 -2.44
C LEU A 341 -14.75 -4.11 -2.58
N VAL A 342 -13.55 -3.53 -2.55
CA VAL A 342 -13.35 -2.11 -2.80
C VAL A 342 -12.89 -1.88 -4.24
N GLN A 343 -13.29 -0.74 -4.81
CA GLN A 343 -12.82 -0.33 -6.13
C GLN A 343 -11.37 0.15 -6.00
N THR A 344 -10.41 -0.66 -6.42
CA THR A 344 -8.99 -0.27 -6.42
C THR A 344 -8.62 0.31 -7.78
N VAL A 345 -7.86 1.41 -7.78
CA VAL A 345 -7.28 1.94 -9.01
C VAL A 345 -5.97 1.21 -9.27
N ASP A 346 -5.94 0.35 -10.28
CA ASP A 346 -4.75 -0.44 -10.63
C ASP A 346 -3.55 0.45 -11.06
N ARG A 347 -3.83 1.57 -11.75
CA ARG A 347 -2.80 2.44 -12.33
C ARG A 347 -3.10 3.92 -12.15
N PRO A 348 -2.91 4.48 -10.94
CA PRO A 348 -2.98 5.92 -10.74
C PRO A 348 -1.83 6.63 -11.49
N LEU A 349 -2.08 7.88 -11.91
CA LEU A 349 -1.02 8.75 -12.40
C LEU A 349 -0.35 9.44 -11.21
N GLU A 350 0.85 8.99 -10.90
CA GLU A 350 1.65 9.55 -9.80
C GLU A 350 2.57 10.67 -10.29
N GLY A 351 2.46 11.83 -9.67
CA GLY A 351 3.35 12.95 -9.87
C GLY A 351 4.70 12.75 -9.18
N GLN A 352 5.60 13.72 -9.37
CA GLN A 352 6.85 13.73 -8.60
C GLN A 352 6.57 13.91 -7.10
N VAL A 353 7.42 13.29 -6.28
CA VAL A 353 7.44 13.52 -4.84
C VAL A 353 7.68 15.00 -4.57
N VAL A 354 6.70 15.66 -3.95
CA VAL A 354 6.80 17.09 -3.59
C VAL A 354 7.50 17.26 -2.25
N GLU A 355 7.34 16.30 -1.34
CA GLU A 355 7.95 16.31 -0.02
C GLU A 355 8.41 14.92 0.36
N ARG A 356 9.60 14.81 0.97
CA ARG A 356 10.13 13.54 1.49
C ARG A 356 10.81 13.81 2.82
N VAL A 357 10.33 13.17 3.88
CA VAL A 357 10.89 13.27 5.23
C VAL A 357 11.22 11.88 5.74
N GLN A 358 12.44 11.70 6.22
CA GLN A 358 12.92 10.46 6.83
C GLN A 358 13.02 10.62 8.33
N PHE A 359 12.48 9.68 9.08
CA PHE A 359 12.60 9.61 10.52
C PHE A 359 13.50 8.45 10.90
N GLY A 360 14.37 8.63 11.89
CA GLY A 360 15.18 7.55 12.41
C GLY A 360 15.71 7.82 13.82
N VAL A 361 15.93 6.74 14.56
CA VAL A 361 16.55 6.77 15.88
C VAL A 361 18.07 6.91 15.72
N ASP A 362 18.68 7.74 16.53
CA ASP A 362 20.13 7.90 16.60
C ASP A 362 20.65 7.57 17.99
N ASP A 363 21.31 6.41 18.08
CA ASP A 363 21.92 5.90 19.31
C ASP A 363 23.06 6.77 19.84
N GLU A 364 23.78 7.54 18.99
CA GLU A 364 24.91 8.36 19.46
C GLU A 364 24.44 9.63 20.16
N SER A 365 23.42 10.29 19.62
CA SER A 365 22.83 11.49 20.24
C SER A 365 21.69 11.17 21.22
N ASN A 366 21.19 9.93 21.22
CA ASN A 366 19.98 9.53 21.95
C ASN A 366 18.76 10.41 21.59
N LEU A 367 18.65 10.77 20.30
CA LEU A 367 17.57 11.56 19.72
C LEU A 367 16.88 10.79 18.59
N VAL A 368 15.67 11.23 18.25
CA VAL A 368 15.04 10.90 16.97
C VAL A 368 15.25 12.07 16.02
N TRP A 369 15.66 11.80 14.80
CA TRP A 369 15.81 12.81 13.76
C TRP A 369 14.72 12.69 12.72
N ALA A 370 14.09 13.80 12.40
CA ALA A 370 13.37 13.96 11.14
C ALA A 370 14.27 14.72 10.15
N VAL A 371 14.43 14.18 8.95
CA VAL A 371 15.34 14.70 7.93
C VAL A 371 14.54 15.05 6.70
N GLU A 372 14.41 16.34 6.41
CA GLU A 372 13.77 16.82 5.18
C GLU A 372 14.71 16.54 4.02
N ARG A 373 14.38 15.58 3.16
CA ARG A 373 15.18 15.24 1.97
C ARG A 373 14.71 15.99 0.72
N ARG A 374 13.41 16.27 0.65
CA ARG A 374 12.79 16.98 -0.47
C ARG A 374 11.71 17.93 0.04
N LEU A 375 11.70 19.16 -0.47
CA LEU A 375 10.72 20.21 -0.20
C LEU A 375 10.33 20.88 -1.51
N ASP A 376 9.02 21.11 -1.74
CA ASP A 376 8.48 21.71 -2.97
C ASP A 376 9.06 21.09 -4.26
N GLY A 377 9.24 19.76 -4.25
CA GLY A 377 9.79 19.01 -5.37
C GLY A 377 11.30 19.20 -5.58
N ARG A 378 12.03 19.85 -4.67
CA ARG A 378 13.49 20.07 -4.76
C ARG A 378 14.22 19.38 -3.62
N ALA A 379 15.36 18.77 -3.93
CA ALA A 379 16.21 18.17 -2.90
C ALA A 379 16.78 19.27 -1.99
N THR A 380 16.73 19.04 -0.67
CA THR A 380 17.24 19.98 0.35
C THR A 380 18.76 19.91 0.52
N SER A 381 19.34 18.77 0.16
CA SER A 381 20.76 18.51 0.07
C SER A 381 21.03 17.85 -1.28
N PRO A 382 22.16 18.11 -1.96
CA PRO A 382 22.51 17.35 -3.16
C PRO A 382 22.48 15.86 -2.81
N THR A 383 21.63 15.10 -3.51
CA THR A 383 21.67 13.63 -3.54
C THR A 383 22.97 13.22 -4.22
N SER A 384 24.08 13.35 -3.52
CA SER A 384 25.18 12.43 -3.75
C SER A 384 24.77 11.13 -3.05
N PRO A 385 24.47 10.03 -3.76
CA PRO A 385 24.80 8.74 -3.18
C PRO A 385 26.28 8.86 -2.84
N GLU A 386 26.64 8.80 -1.56
CA GLU A 386 28.01 8.95 -1.03
C GLU A 386 28.97 9.53 -2.05
N GLY A 387 29.16 10.84 -2.05
CA GLY A 387 30.00 11.51 -3.03
C GLY A 387 31.26 10.69 -3.24
N GLY A 388 31.32 9.99 -4.37
CA GLY A 388 32.51 9.41 -4.96
C GLY A 388 33.44 10.52 -5.44
N GLY A 389 33.58 11.60 -4.65
CA GLY A 389 34.86 12.21 -4.48
C GLY A 389 35.75 11.05 -4.07
N ALA A 390 36.68 10.70 -4.97
CA ALA A 390 37.62 9.63 -4.74
C ALA A 390 38.00 9.63 -3.26
N LEU A 391 37.95 8.47 -2.61
CA LEU A 391 38.68 8.19 -1.38
C LEU A 391 40.17 8.37 -1.70
N ILE A 392 40.58 9.59 -2.02
CA ILE A 392 41.93 10.06 -1.84
C ILE A 392 41.94 10.21 -0.33
N PRO A 393 42.50 9.24 0.42
CA PRO A 393 42.77 9.50 1.82
C PRO A 393 43.50 10.84 1.86
N PRO A 394 43.11 11.76 2.77
CA PRO A 394 43.87 12.98 2.94
C PRO A 394 45.35 12.59 3.03
N ARG A 395 46.22 13.30 2.30
CA ARG A 395 47.66 12.99 2.33
C ARG A 395 48.06 12.84 3.79
N PRO A 396 48.78 11.77 4.17
CA PRO A 396 49.21 11.57 5.55
C PRO A 396 49.81 12.89 6.04
N SER A 397 49.17 13.52 7.02
CA SER A 397 49.76 14.68 7.66
C SER A 397 51.03 14.23 8.35
N ASP A 398 52.05 15.08 8.34
CA ASP A 398 53.26 14.82 9.08
C ASP A 398 52.94 14.79 10.59
N GLN A 399 52.82 13.59 11.16
CA GLN A 399 52.51 13.39 12.58
C GLN A 399 53.64 13.87 13.51
N THR A 400 54.78 14.29 12.96
CA THR A 400 55.89 14.84 13.74
C THR A 400 55.81 16.36 13.95
N ALA A 401 54.94 17.06 13.20
CA ALA A 401 54.66 18.47 13.43
C ALA A 401 53.57 18.62 14.51
N GLY A 402 53.80 19.51 15.49
CA GLY A 402 52.80 19.83 16.51
C GLY A 402 51.56 20.44 15.87
N GLN A 403 50.44 19.72 15.87
CA GLN A 403 49.17 20.20 15.35
C GLN A 403 48.35 20.83 16.47
N ALA A 404 47.95 22.08 16.30
CA ALA A 404 47.02 22.75 17.20
C ALA A 404 45.58 22.34 16.82
N TYR A 405 44.71 22.26 17.82
CA TYR A 405 43.32 21.89 17.66
C TYR A 405 42.44 22.92 18.37
N ASP A 406 41.36 23.31 17.72
CA ASP A 406 40.26 24.03 18.35
C ASP A 406 39.17 23.03 18.74
N TYR A 407 38.63 23.19 19.93
CA TYR A 407 37.44 22.44 20.34
C TYR A 407 36.21 23.03 19.65
N VAL A 408 35.52 22.19 18.89
CA VAL A 408 34.27 22.53 18.23
C VAL A 408 33.14 21.70 18.86
N PRO A 409 32.23 22.33 19.62
CA PRO A 409 31.16 21.62 20.33
C PRO A 409 30.25 20.79 19.40
N GLY A 410 30.04 21.24 18.16
CA GLY A 410 29.29 20.51 17.15
C GLY A 410 29.52 21.03 15.73
N VAL A 411 29.54 20.12 14.75
CA VAL A 411 29.67 20.40 13.31
C VAL A 411 28.67 19.57 12.51
N GLY A 412 28.35 20.03 11.29
CA GLY A 412 27.42 19.33 10.40
C GLY A 412 25.95 19.64 10.63
N THR A 413 25.65 20.65 11.44
CA THR A 413 24.29 21.12 11.75
C THR A 413 23.65 21.78 10.53
N GLU A 414 22.75 21.06 9.85
CA GLU A 414 22.07 21.55 8.64
C GLU A 414 20.58 21.79 8.92
N SER A 415 19.98 22.78 8.24
CA SER A 415 18.60 23.22 8.51
C SER A 415 17.50 22.21 8.17
N HIS A 416 17.86 21.10 7.56
CA HIS A 416 16.94 20.04 7.21
C HIS A 416 16.99 18.85 8.19
N TRP A 417 17.76 18.96 9.28
CA TRP A 417 17.76 18.02 10.40
C TRP A 417 16.96 18.59 11.57
N ILE A 418 15.86 17.94 11.90
CA ILE A 418 14.90 18.38 12.91
C ILE A 418 14.94 17.38 14.08
N PRO A 419 15.42 17.78 15.26
CA PRO A 419 15.54 16.88 16.40
C PRO A 419 14.20 16.67 17.09
N TYR A 420 13.99 15.46 17.59
CA TYR A 420 12.91 15.07 18.48
C TYR A 420 13.50 14.46 19.75
N THR A 421 12.94 14.86 20.90
CA THR A 421 13.30 14.32 22.22
C THR A 421 12.06 13.66 22.84
N MET A 422 12.26 12.64 23.66
CA MET A 422 11.16 12.13 24.49
C MET A 422 10.61 13.21 25.43
N SER A 423 9.29 13.23 25.61
CA SER A 423 8.62 14.04 26.64
C SER A 423 8.96 13.54 28.05
N GLU A 424 8.59 14.31 29.08
CA GLU A 424 8.59 13.84 30.46
C GLU A 424 7.73 12.56 30.63
N PRO A 425 7.95 11.76 31.68
CA PRO A 425 7.29 10.45 31.83
C PRO A 425 5.76 10.55 31.85
N GLY A 426 5.13 9.99 30.83
CA GLY A 426 3.67 9.85 30.67
C GLY A 426 3.33 8.63 29.82
N GLN A 427 2.07 8.19 29.84
CA GLN A 427 1.54 7.18 28.92
C GLN A 427 0.39 7.80 28.11
N PRO A 428 0.45 7.76 26.76
CA PRO A 428 1.55 7.26 25.92
C PRO A 428 2.80 8.15 26.01
N ARG A 429 3.96 7.59 25.62
CA ARG A 429 5.21 8.36 25.48
C ARG A 429 5.18 9.14 24.17
N GLU A 430 5.56 10.40 24.23
CA GLU A 430 5.56 11.30 23.07
C GLU A 430 6.99 11.73 22.70
N LEU A 431 7.24 11.87 21.41
CA LEU A 431 8.41 12.53 20.84
C LEU A 431 8.04 13.97 20.54
N VAL A 432 8.74 14.92 21.15
CA VAL A 432 8.51 16.36 20.99
C VAL A 432 9.61 16.96 20.12
N GLN A 433 9.20 17.61 19.03
CA GLN A 433 10.07 18.35 18.13
C GLN A 433 10.79 19.48 18.88
N ARG A 434 12.10 19.60 18.66
CA ARG A 434 12.97 20.62 19.24
C ARG A 434 13.60 21.47 18.14
N ARG A 435 14.18 22.58 18.56
CA ARG A 435 14.97 23.47 17.70
C ARG A 435 16.43 23.16 17.86
N LEU A 436 17.14 23.18 16.74
CA LEU A 436 18.58 22.96 16.68
C LEU A 436 19.31 24.31 16.67
N VAL A 437 20.42 24.38 17.38
CA VAL A 437 21.26 25.58 17.49
C VAL A 437 22.67 25.21 17.06
N ASP A 438 23.23 26.00 16.14
CA ASP A 438 24.59 25.85 15.66
C ASP A 438 25.57 26.48 16.66
N LEU A 439 26.40 25.63 17.28
CA LEU A 439 27.42 25.99 18.27
C LEU A 439 28.82 26.13 17.65
N SER A 440 28.97 25.95 16.33
CA SER A 440 30.26 26.12 15.64
C SER A 440 30.73 27.58 15.60
N ARG A 441 29.84 28.54 15.92
CA ARG A 441 30.11 29.97 15.96
C ARG A 441 29.61 30.58 17.27
N PHE A 442 30.26 31.65 17.71
CA PHE A 442 29.81 32.47 18.83
C PHE A 442 29.45 33.89 18.35
N PRO A 443 28.23 34.40 18.62
CA PRO A 443 27.14 33.75 19.35
C PRO A 443 26.52 32.60 18.55
N ALA A 444 25.94 31.64 19.27
CA ALA A 444 25.25 30.50 18.68
C ALA A 444 24.06 30.94 17.82
N VAL A 445 23.84 30.28 16.69
CA VAL A 445 22.81 30.67 15.70
C VAL A 445 21.74 29.60 15.62
N SER A 446 20.46 30.00 15.71
CA SER A 446 19.37 29.04 15.50
C SER A 446 19.42 28.52 14.07
N VAL A 447 19.39 27.21 13.94
CA VAL A 447 19.14 26.55 12.67
C VAL A 447 17.62 26.61 12.44
N GLY A 448 17.20 27.01 11.24
CA GLY A 448 15.82 27.41 10.95
C GLY A 448 14.75 26.37 11.32
N ASP A 449 13.48 26.80 11.34
CA ASP A 449 12.35 25.92 11.63
C ASP A 449 12.11 24.89 10.50
N ALA A 450 11.46 23.78 10.86
CA ALA A 450 10.98 22.76 9.91
C ALA A 450 10.06 23.40 8.86
N LYS A 451 10.20 22.95 7.61
CA LYS A 451 9.50 23.47 6.43
C LYS A 451 8.54 22.46 5.81
N ALA A 452 8.83 21.17 5.95
CA ALA A 452 7.97 20.11 5.45
C ALA A 452 6.60 20.18 6.11
N ALA A 453 5.53 20.10 5.32
CA ALA A 453 4.18 20.15 5.85
C ALA A 453 3.93 19.04 6.87
N VAL A 454 4.52 17.85 6.70
CA VAL A 454 4.40 16.76 7.69
C VAL A 454 4.99 17.11 9.06
N LEU A 455 5.81 18.17 9.17
CA LEU A 455 6.52 18.58 10.39
C LEU A 455 5.99 19.90 11.01
N THR A 456 5.05 20.59 10.37
CA THR A 456 4.56 21.92 10.78
C THR A 456 3.15 21.90 11.38
N GLY A 457 2.88 22.65 12.46
CA GLY A 457 1.54 22.75 13.09
C GLY A 457 1.50 22.07 14.47
N ASP A 458 0.39 21.41 14.80
CA ASP A 458 0.29 20.50 15.96
C ASP A 458 1.15 19.22 15.79
N ARG A 459 1.67 19.02 14.57
CA ARG A 459 2.66 18.03 14.07
C ARG A 459 4.04 18.04 14.76
N ARG A 460 4.17 18.73 15.88
CA ARG A 460 5.40 18.79 16.69
C ARG A 460 5.50 17.63 17.68
N ARG A 461 4.49 16.79 17.76
CA ARG A 461 4.44 15.63 18.65
C ARG A 461 4.12 14.38 17.87
N LEU A 462 4.85 13.31 18.14
CA LEU A 462 4.62 11.98 17.57
C LEU A 462 4.51 10.98 18.70
N VAL A 463 3.71 9.92 18.52
CA VAL A 463 3.74 8.79 19.45
C VAL A 463 5.07 8.05 19.28
N GLU A 464 5.74 7.68 20.37
CA GLU A 464 7.08 7.07 20.30
C GLU A 464 7.11 5.74 19.53
N SER A 465 6.07 4.91 19.68
CA SER A 465 5.94 3.62 18.99
C SER A 465 5.79 3.72 17.46
N VAL A 466 5.62 4.93 16.93
CA VAL A 466 5.45 5.17 15.50
C VAL A 466 6.77 5.01 14.75
N ILE A 467 7.89 5.39 15.37
CA ILE A 467 9.21 5.37 14.75
C ILE A 467 9.90 4.03 15.09
N PRO A 468 10.02 3.09 14.12
CA PRO A 468 10.79 1.87 14.35
C PRO A 468 12.29 2.18 14.37
N LEU A 469 13.09 1.24 14.87
CA LEU A 469 14.55 1.38 14.96
C LEU A 469 15.20 1.64 13.59
N ASP A 470 14.77 0.92 12.54
CA ASP A 470 15.28 1.10 11.17
C ASP A 470 14.83 2.42 10.53
N GLY A 471 13.89 3.12 11.17
CA GLY A 471 13.30 4.36 10.69
C GLY A 471 12.13 4.17 9.73
N LEU A 472 11.53 5.30 9.35
CA LEU A 472 10.46 5.34 8.35
C LEU A 472 10.61 6.55 7.44
N GLU A 473 10.00 6.49 6.28
CA GLU A 473 9.91 7.61 5.34
C GLU A 473 8.45 7.99 5.13
N VAL A 474 8.17 9.30 5.16
CA VAL A 474 6.90 9.86 4.73
C VAL A 474 7.12 10.67 3.46
N GLU A 475 6.39 10.30 2.42
CA GLU A 475 6.37 11.04 1.17
C GLU A 475 5.04 11.74 0.95
N ARG A 476 5.08 12.88 0.29
CA ARG A 476 3.90 13.52 -0.30
C ARG A 476 4.06 13.60 -1.81
N ARG A 477 3.02 13.22 -2.55
CA ARG A 477 3.00 13.33 -4.02
C ARG A 477 1.60 13.60 -4.52
N TRP A 478 1.50 14.27 -5.66
CA TRP A 478 0.24 14.39 -6.39
C TRP A 478 -0.15 13.05 -6.99
N VAL A 479 -1.41 12.67 -6.84
CA VAL A 479 -1.98 11.48 -7.45
C VAL A 479 -3.24 11.88 -8.23
N LEU A 480 -3.32 11.46 -9.49
CA LEU A 480 -4.46 11.68 -10.37
C LEU A 480 -5.06 10.34 -10.78
N VAL A 481 -6.36 10.16 -10.56
CA VAL A 481 -7.12 9.00 -11.02
C VAL A 481 -8.36 9.45 -11.79
N ARG A 482 -8.99 8.50 -12.48
CA ARG A 482 -10.34 8.68 -13.00
C ARG A 482 -11.28 7.73 -12.29
N ASP A 483 -12.46 8.22 -11.96
CA ASP A 483 -13.51 7.39 -11.38
C ASP A 483 -14.18 6.49 -12.43
N ALA A 484 -15.16 5.69 -12.01
CA ALA A 484 -15.87 4.76 -12.90
C ALA A 484 -16.65 5.46 -14.03
N VAL A 485 -16.95 6.75 -13.91
CA VAL A 485 -17.64 7.57 -14.91
C VAL A 485 -16.65 8.33 -15.80
N GLY A 486 -15.36 8.33 -15.42
CA GLY A 486 -14.27 8.95 -16.15
C GLY A 486 -13.91 10.35 -15.66
N GLU A 487 -14.51 10.85 -14.57
CA GLU A 487 -14.16 12.16 -14.01
C GLU A 487 -12.80 12.11 -13.31
N PRO A 488 -11.93 13.13 -13.50
CA PRO A 488 -10.61 13.15 -12.89
C PRO A 488 -10.65 13.60 -11.43
N HIS A 489 -9.97 12.85 -10.56
CA HIS A 489 -9.77 13.16 -9.15
C HIS A 489 -8.28 13.35 -8.86
N LEU A 490 -7.90 14.51 -8.32
CA LEU A 490 -6.52 14.90 -8.03
C LEU A 490 -6.39 15.27 -6.55
N TRP A 491 -5.44 14.66 -5.84
CA TRP A 491 -5.14 14.94 -4.43
C TRP A 491 -3.65 14.79 -4.11
N ILE A 492 -3.24 15.18 -2.91
CA ILE A 492 -1.89 14.91 -2.40
C ILE A 492 -1.93 13.70 -1.47
N GLN A 493 -1.42 12.57 -1.96
CA GLN A 493 -1.23 11.40 -1.13
C GLN A 493 -0.07 11.61 -0.16
N ARG A 494 -0.29 11.23 1.11
CA ARG A 494 0.77 10.99 2.09
C ARG A 494 1.03 9.50 2.14
N GLN A 495 2.28 9.09 2.05
CA GLN A 495 2.61 7.67 2.10
C GLN A 495 3.74 7.39 3.07
N ARG A 496 3.46 6.52 4.05
CA ARG A 496 4.42 6.03 5.03
C ARG A 496 5.01 4.71 4.57
N ARG A 497 6.34 4.65 4.47
CA ARG A 497 7.10 3.44 4.13
C ARG A 497 8.14 3.11 5.21
N PRO A 498 8.42 1.83 5.47
CA PRO A 498 9.57 1.46 6.30
C PRO A 498 10.87 1.85 5.57
N LEU A 499 11.90 2.23 6.33
CA LEU A 499 13.26 2.34 5.82
C LEU A 499 14.00 1.01 6.03
N THR A 500 15.03 0.78 5.22
CA THR A 500 15.97 -0.34 5.39
C THR A 500 17.11 0.01 6.34
N SER A 501 17.32 1.30 6.58
CA SER A 501 18.37 1.82 7.45
C SER A 501 18.02 3.26 7.84
N PRO A 502 18.37 3.70 9.06
CA PRO A 502 18.17 5.08 9.48
C PRO A 502 18.96 6.05 8.57
N PRO A 503 18.53 7.32 8.48
CA PRO A 503 19.19 8.32 7.63
C PRO A 503 20.66 8.53 8.02
N ALA A 504 21.55 8.47 7.02
CA ALA A 504 22.99 8.64 7.19
C ALA A 504 23.38 10.04 7.69
N ARG A 505 24.40 10.09 8.56
CA ARG A 505 24.76 11.24 9.41
C ARG A 505 25.83 12.12 8.79
N THR A 506 25.70 13.43 8.98
CA THR A 506 26.79 14.42 8.82
C THR A 506 27.16 15.13 10.13
N LEU A 507 26.32 15.00 11.16
CA LEU A 507 26.47 15.67 12.45
C LEU A 507 27.55 15.00 13.31
N ARG A 508 28.41 15.81 13.96
CA ARG A 508 29.42 15.34 14.92
C ARG A 508 29.49 16.30 16.12
N PHE A 509 29.62 15.76 17.31
CA PHE A 509 29.79 16.52 18.56
C PHE A 509 31.21 16.36 19.11
N ASP A 510 31.63 17.30 19.96
CA ASP A 510 32.90 17.25 20.69
C ASP A 510 34.13 17.02 19.79
N VAL A 511 34.19 17.75 18.67
CA VAL A 511 35.21 17.57 17.66
C VAL A 511 36.43 18.42 17.98
N ALA A 512 37.61 17.79 18.08
CA ALA A 512 38.88 18.50 18.01
C ALA A 512 39.18 18.78 16.53
N ALA A 513 38.89 19.99 16.07
CA ALA A 513 39.15 20.40 14.70
C ALA A 513 40.60 20.92 14.59
N PRO A 514 41.44 20.38 13.70
CA PRO A 514 42.78 20.91 13.52
C PRO A 514 42.71 22.36 13.05
N THR A 515 43.51 23.23 13.65
CA THR A 515 43.68 24.61 13.14
C THR A 515 44.67 24.60 11.98
N ASP A 516 44.32 25.32 10.91
CA ASP A 516 45.28 25.53 9.82
C ASP A 516 46.51 26.28 10.37
N PRO A 517 47.73 25.86 10.00
CA PRO A 517 48.93 26.60 10.38
C PRO A 517 48.83 28.01 9.79
N ARG A 518 48.91 29.02 10.66
CA ARG A 518 48.96 30.44 10.27
C ARG A 518 50.17 30.77 9.42
#